data_AF-A0A915Y0J9-F1
#
_entry.id   AF-A0A915Y0J9-F1
#
_cell.length_a   1.000
_cell.length_b   1.000
_cell.length_c   1.000
_cell.angle_alpha   90.00
_cell.angle_beta   90.00
_cell.angle_gamma   90.00
#
_symmetry.space_group_name_H-M   'P 1'
#
loop_
_entity.id
_entity.type
_entity.pdbx_description
1 polymer ?
#
loop_
_entity_poly.entity_id
_entity_poly.type
_entity_poly.pdbx_seq_one_letter_code
_entity_poly.pdbx_strand_id
1 'polypeptide(L)'
;MTNEHRAHVLRLVVRFSLTLLCCAPISPARASVPLPGERFFAIAAPFPTVADNIRFDQLKAFWAGDADALRSISNDDAPPTLYLTEEAYNALIALIGEPGPGARVVVTRPDKLLAATWDARPASFAILPFDELEARWKLLHLDGVNLFDPQADTSRYPLKIGAAPNRDLRKMAVVAMTGVTALVRGTAVMMERKGVVYPGAAIRDWLRSADIAHISNEVSFWEGCPPPRFRSGVVMCSNPKYIALLEDVGTDVVELTGNHLWDYGWRHLNTTLDMYEARGWQYFGGGRNAATALTPAKFEVNGNKIAFVGCNWFGANWATETRPGSARCGAQNPRALDMIIPVIRQLRAEGYQVIATLQYAEYYTYAATRQQHRDFDALREAGAVIVSGSQGHHAQGFDVNEKGFLHYGLGNFFFGDQTFSKGTLQTFVDRHVFYDGRYLGVDLRTAFIEDNSQPVPMNEAERAELLRTLFKVSGY
;
A
#
# COMPACT_ATOMS: atom_id res chain seq x y z
N MET A 1 14.15 -5.34 -91.07
CA MET A 1 12.82 -5.98 -90.93
C MET A 1 12.45 -5.94 -89.46
N THR A 2 11.23 -5.50 -89.20
CA THR A 2 10.66 -4.99 -87.94
C THR A 2 10.29 -6.07 -86.94
N ASN A 3 10.44 -5.80 -85.64
CA ASN A 3 9.49 -6.06 -84.54
C ASN A 3 10.24 -5.99 -83.20
N GLU A 4 9.97 -4.97 -82.38
CA GLU A 4 9.02 -4.96 -81.25
C GLU A 4 9.77 -5.19 -79.93
N HIS A 5 9.85 -4.15 -79.09
CA HIS A 5 9.23 -4.19 -77.76
C HIS A 5 9.32 -2.82 -77.07
N ARG A 6 8.14 -2.29 -76.72
CA ARG A 6 7.93 -1.16 -75.82
C ARG A 6 8.23 -1.59 -74.38
N ALA A 7 8.76 -0.68 -73.56
CA ALA A 7 8.13 -0.30 -72.29
C ALA A 7 8.83 0.92 -71.67
N HIS A 8 7.99 1.77 -71.08
CA HIS A 8 8.27 3.12 -70.66
C HIS A 8 8.97 3.25 -69.31
N VAL A 9 9.71 4.35 -69.20
CA VAL A 9 10.25 5.00 -68.00
C VAL A 9 9.16 5.22 -66.95
N LEU A 10 9.39 4.78 -65.71
CA LEU A 10 8.62 5.22 -64.54
C LEU A 10 9.57 5.63 -63.39
N ARG A 11 9.26 6.80 -62.84
CA ARG A 11 10.00 7.52 -61.79
C ARG A 11 10.00 6.76 -60.46
N LEU A 12 11.15 6.79 -59.80
CA LEU A 12 11.39 6.33 -58.45
C LEU A 12 10.66 7.26 -57.44
N VAL A 13 9.72 6.73 -56.68
CA VAL A 13 9.16 7.38 -55.48
C VAL A 13 9.58 6.55 -54.27
N VAL A 14 10.41 7.13 -53.43
CA VAL A 14 10.79 6.58 -52.12
C VAL A 14 9.60 6.79 -51.17
N ARG A 15 8.98 5.69 -50.72
CA ARG A 15 8.01 5.71 -49.61
C ARG A 15 8.74 5.36 -48.31
N PHE A 16 8.86 6.33 -47.41
CA PHE A 16 9.11 6.07 -45.99
C PHE A 16 7.79 5.56 -45.37
N SER A 17 7.79 4.32 -44.89
CA SER A 17 6.72 3.83 -44.01
C SER A 17 6.99 4.34 -42.60
N LEU A 18 6.24 5.36 -42.20
CA LEU A 18 6.16 5.81 -40.81
C LEU A 18 5.13 4.91 -40.10
N THR A 19 5.61 3.93 -39.33
CA THR A 19 4.76 3.14 -38.45
C THR A 19 4.32 4.04 -37.30
N LEU A 20 3.09 4.56 -37.35
CA LEU A 20 2.47 5.24 -36.21
C LEU A 20 2.32 4.23 -35.07
N LEU A 21 3.10 4.41 -34.01
CA LEU A 21 2.79 3.85 -32.69
C LEU A 21 1.46 4.48 -32.24
N CYS A 22 0.44 3.65 -32.08
CA CYS A 22 -0.85 4.05 -31.57
C CYS A 22 -0.69 4.39 -30.08
N CYS A 23 -0.55 5.67 -29.74
CA CYS A 23 -0.75 6.14 -28.37
C CYS A 23 -2.23 5.96 -28.02
N ALA A 24 -2.49 5.16 -26.98
CA ALA A 24 -3.80 5.13 -26.35
C ALA A 24 -4.20 6.55 -25.89
N PRO A 25 -5.48 6.93 -25.97
CA PRO A 25 -5.91 8.25 -25.55
C PRO A 25 -5.77 8.37 -24.03
N ILE A 26 -4.84 9.22 -23.61
CA ILE A 26 -4.78 9.76 -22.25
C ILE A 26 -6.08 10.55 -22.05
N SER A 27 -6.90 10.12 -21.10
CA SER A 27 -8.08 10.87 -20.66
C SER A 27 -7.69 12.32 -20.36
N PRO A 28 -8.43 13.33 -20.84
CA PRO A 28 -8.11 14.71 -20.52
C PRO A 28 -8.31 14.89 -19.01
N ALA A 29 -7.20 15.11 -18.31
CA ALA A 29 -7.21 15.61 -16.95
C ALA A 29 -8.10 16.86 -16.95
N ARG A 30 -9.24 16.79 -16.27
CA ARG A 30 -10.00 17.99 -15.90
C ARG A 30 -9.13 18.75 -14.90
N ALA A 31 -8.28 19.64 -15.43
CA ALA A 31 -7.65 20.66 -14.63
C ALA A 31 -8.77 21.59 -14.12
N SER A 32 -9.20 21.36 -12.89
CA SER A 32 -9.97 22.34 -12.15
C SER A 32 -9.08 23.54 -11.88
N VAL A 33 -9.57 24.72 -12.25
CA VAL A 33 -8.96 26.00 -11.88
C VAL A 33 -8.83 26.03 -10.35
N PRO A 34 -7.65 26.32 -9.76
CA PRO A 34 -7.52 26.38 -8.31
C PRO A 34 -8.43 27.48 -7.76
N LEU A 35 -9.43 27.09 -6.99
CA LEU A 35 -10.21 28.01 -6.16
C LEU A 35 -9.27 28.70 -5.15
N PRO A 36 -9.57 29.92 -4.67
CA PRO A 36 -8.79 30.58 -3.62
C PRO A 36 -8.56 29.60 -2.46
N GLY A 37 -7.28 29.34 -2.17
CA GLY A 37 -6.87 28.09 -1.53
C GLY A 37 -7.37 27.91 -0.11
N GLU A 38 -7.96 26.74 0.13
CA GLU A 38 -8.61 26.35 1.37
C GLU A 38 -7.63 25.60 2.28
N ARG A 39 -7.54 25.98 3.55
CA ARG A 39 -6.68 25.32 4.55
C ARG A 39 -7.46 24.22 5.26
N PHE A 40 -6.93 23.01 5.23
CA PHE A 40 -7.52 21.82 5.84
C PHE A 40 -6.86 21.54 7.18
N PHE A 41 -7.68 21.48 8.22
CA PHE A 41 -7.30 20.96 9.53
C PHE A 41 -7.75 19.51 9.62
N ALA A 42 -6.78 18.60 9.60
CA ALA A 42 -7.02 17.17 9.78
C ALA A 42 -7.39 16.88 11.24
N ILE A 43 -8.34 15.99 11.44
CA ILE A 43 -8.59 15.35 12.74
C ILE A 43 -7.81 14.04 12.77
N ALA A 44 -6.95 13.88 13.77
CA ALA A 44 -6.05 12.74 13.87
C ALA A 44 -6.02 12.18 15.28
N ALA A 45 -5.73 10.89 15.40
CA ALA A 45 -5.47 10.23 16.67
C ALA A 45 -4.10 9.54 16.61
N PRO A 46 -3.50 9.15 17.75
CA PRO A 46 -2.34 8.27 17.72
C PRO A 46 -2.63 7.02 16.87
N PHE A 47 -1.64 6.55 16.11
CA PHE A 47 -1.78 5.40 15.20
C PHE A 47 -2.58 4.21 15.77
N PRO A 48 -2.36 3.73 17.02
CA PRO A 48 -3.09 2.59 17.56
C PRO A 48 -4.50 2.97 18.05
N THR A 49 -5.26 3.70 17.26
CA THR A 49 -6.67 4.02 17.48
C THR A 49 -7.53 3.17 16.54
N VAL A 50 -8.55 2.50 17.09
CA VAL A 50 -9.42 1.61 16.32
C VAL A 50 -10.43 2.38 15.46
N ALA A 51 -11.03 3.43 16.01
CA ALA A 51 -12.04 4.23 15.31
C ALA A 51 -11.49 4.86 14.03
N ASP A 52 -12.28 4.85 12.95
CA ASP A 52 -11.91 5.47 11.68
C ASP A 52 -12.65 6.79 11.43
N ASN A 53 -13.83 6.99 12.03
CA ASN A 53 -14.73 8.09 11.68
C ASN A 53 -15.34 8.77 12.91
N ILE A 54 -15.57 10.06 12.80
CA ILE A 54 -16.34 10.86 13.73
C ILE A 54 -17.36 11.73 12.97
N ARG A 55 -18.42 12.15 13.64
CA ARG A 55 -19.36 13.14 13.08
C ARG A 55 -19.06 14.56 13.57
N PHE A 56 -19.29 15.55 12.73
CA PHE A 56 -19.06 16.95 13.12
C PHE A 56 -20.00 17.41 14.24
N ASP A 57 -21.22 16.89 14.30
CA ASP A 57 -22.12 17.15 15.44
C ASP A 57 -21.60 16.58 16.76
N GLN A 58 -20.87 15.46 16.74
CA GLN A 58 -20.22 14.92 17.94
C GLN A 58 -19.05 15.82 18.36
N LEU A 59 -18.27 16.33 17.40
CA LEU A 59 -17.20 17.28 17.69
C LEU A 59 -17.75 18.57 18.30
N LYS A 60 -18.87 19.11 17.79
CA LYS A 60 -19.54 20.29 18.37
C LYS A 60 -20.07 20.02 19.78
N ALA A 61 -20.68 18.87 20.02
CA ALA A 61 -21.15 18.49 21.35
C ALA A 61 -19.98 18.37 22.34
N PHE A 62 -18.89 17.71 21.93
CA PHE A 62 -17.65 17.63 22.71
C PHE A 62 -17.08 19.01 23.01
N TRP A 63 -17.01 19.88 22.00
CA TRP A 63 -16.54 21.27 22.15
C TRP A 63 -17.42 22.10 23.07
N ALA A 64 -18.74 21.86 23.09
CA ALA A 64 -19.68 22.49 24.00
C ALA A 64 -19.60 21.95 25.45
N GLY A 65 -18.81 20.91 25.70
CA GLY A 65 -18.56 20.35 27.02
C GLY A 65 -19.17 18.97 27.29
N ASP A 66 -19.79 18.32 26.28
CA ASP A 66 -20.19 16.92 26.37
C ASP A 66 -18.99 16.00 26.15
N ALA A 67 -18.27 15.71 27.24
CA ALA A 67 -17.09 14.85 27.21
C ALA A 67 -17.37 13.44 26.66
N ASP A 68 -18.62 12.99 26.68
CA ASP A 68 -19.02 11.63 26.26
C ASP A 68 -19.29 11.52 24.75
N ALA A 69 -19.51 12.64 24.06
CA ALA A 69 -19.91 12.69 22.65
C ALA A 69 -18.94 11.97 21.69
N LEU A 70 -17.67 11.83 22.09
CA LEU A 70 -16.60 11.22 21.30
C LEU A 70 -15.94 10.01 21.97
N ARG A 71 -16.56 9.36 22.96
CA ARG A 71 -16.00 8.14 23.59
C ARG A 71 -15.62 7.05 22.61
N SER A 72 -16.35 6.95 21.48
CA SER A 72 -16.11 5.97 20.43
C SER A 72 -14.71 6.04 19.80
N ILE A 73 -13.99 7.17 19.94
CA ILE A 73 -12.60 7.27 19.44
C ILE A 73 -11.58 6.61 20.37
N SER A 74 -11.93 6.48 21.66
CA SER A 74 -11.05 5.90 22.67
C SER A 74 -11.21 4.38 22.66
N ASN A 75 -10.09 3.66 22.64
CA ASN A 75 -10.15 2.19 22.58
C ASN A 75 -10.76 1.55 23.84
N ASP A 76 -10.79 2.28 24.96
CA ASP A 76 -11.30 1.88 26.27
C ASP A 76 -12.63 2.57 26.65
N ASP A 77 -13.27 3.26 25.70
CA ASP A 77 -14.54 4.00 25.91
C ASP A 77 -14.45 5.15 26.93
N ALA A 78 -13.23 5.58 27.29
CA ALA A 78 -13.02 6.73 28.16
C ALA A 78 -13.25 8.05 27.40
N PRO A 79 -13.75 9.11 28.06
CA PRO A 79 -13.86 10.45 27.46
C PRO A 79 -12.51 10.95 26.95
N PRO A 80 -12.36 11.26 25.64
CA PRO A 80 -11.08 11.63 25.10
C PRO A 80 -10.66 13.06 25.49
N THR A 81 -9.40 13.38 25.26
CA THR A 81 -8.86 14.75 25.38
C THR A 81 -8.42 15.24 24.00
N LEU A 82 -8.87 16.43 23.61
CA LEU A 82 -8.51 17.09 22.35
C LEU A 82 -7.26 17.94 22.55
N TYR A 83 -6.21 17.65 21.80
CA TYR A 83 -4.98 18.44 21.77
C TYR A 83 -4.94 19.33 20.52
N LEU A 84 -4.54 20.58 20.69
CA LEU A 84 -4.55 21.58 19.62
C LEU A 84 -3.29 22.43 19.64
N THR A 85 -2.90 22.95 18.48
CA THR A 85 -2.05 24.14 18.41
C THR A 85 -2.89 25.40 18.63
N GLU A 86 -2.25 26.51 18.96
CA GLU A 86 -2.93 27.81 19.05
C GLU A 86 -3.65 28.18 17.74
N GLU A 87 -3.04 27.84 16.59
CA GLU A 87 -3.66 28.03 15.28
C GLU A 87 -4.96 27.23 15.12
N ALA A 88 -4.94 25.93 15.42
CA ALA A 88 -6.12 25.07 15.31
C ALA A 88 -7.21 25.46 16.31
N TYR A 89 -6.82 25.88 17.52
CA TYR A 89 -7.73 26.40 18.53
C TYR A 89 -8.47 27.65 18.06
N ASN A 90 -7.74 28.63 17.53
CA ASN A 90 -8.32 29.86 16.99
C ASN A 90 -9.22 29.58 15.77
N ALA A 91 -8.84 28.62 14.92
CA ALA A 91 -9.66 28.20 13.79
C ALA A 91 -11.00 27.59 14.25
N LEU A 92 -10.99 26.75 15.30
CA LEU A 92 -12.21 26.20 15.87
C LEU A 92 -13.08 27.27 16.52
N ILE A 93 -12.51 28.23 17.27
CA ILE A 93 -13.28 29.36 17.81
C ILE A 93 -13.98 30.12 16.70
N ALA A 94 -13.28 30.42 15.61
CA ALA A 94 -13.86 31.13 14.47
C ALA A 94 -15.01 30.34 13.80
N LEU A 95 -14.97 29.00 13.85
CA LEU A 95 -15.95 28.14 13.20
C LEU A 95 -17.17 27.82 14.09
N ILE A 96 -16.94 27.48 15.35
CA ILE A 96 -17.96 26.92 16.27
C ILE A 96 -18.06 27.65 17.61
N GLY A 97 -17.35 28.77 17.80
CA GLY A 97 -17.38 29.59 19.01
C GLY A 97 -16.44 29.09 20.12
N GLU A 98 -16.46 29.77 21.27
CA GLU A 98 -15.66 29.42 22.44
C GLU A 98 -16.03 28.02 22.99
N PRO A 99 -15.06 27.24 23.49
CA PRO A 99 -15.35 25.95 24.10
C PRO A 99 -16.16 26.12 25.40
N GLY A 100 -17.06 25.16 25.65
CA GLY A 100 -17.82 25.11 26.90
C GLY A 100 -16.94 24.79 28.11
N PRO A 101 -17.38 25.13 29.34
CA PRO A 101 -16.59 24.93 30.56
C PRO A 101 -16.24 23.45 30.87
N GLY A 102 -16.93 22.49 30.25
CA GLY A 102 -16.65 21.05 30.38
C GLY A 102 -15.77 20.48 29.26
N ALA A 103 -15.35 21.29 28.29
CA ALA A 103 -14.61 20.81 27.13
C ALA A 103 -13.20 20.35 27.53
N ARG A 104 -12.85 19.10 27.19
CA ARG A 104 -11.54 18.50 27.49
C ARG A 104 -10.51 18.89 26.43
N VAL A 105 -10.13 20.16 26.40
CA VAL A 105 -9.23 20.75 25.40
C VAL A 105 -7.90 21.15 26.03
N VAL A 106 -6.80 20.77 25.38
CA VAL A 106 -5.43 21.16 25.76
C VAL A 106 -4.76 21.83 24.57
N VAL A 107 -4.41 23.11 24.74
CA VAL A 107 -3.60 23.84 23.75
C VAL A 107 -2.12 23.65 24.08
N THR A 108 -1.34 23.26 23.09
CA THR A 108 0.09 23.00 23.22
C THR A 108 0.85 23.56 22.02
N ARG A 109 2.18 23.53 22.08
CA ARG A 109 3.04 23.97 20.98
C ARG A 109 3.06 22.91 19.87
N PRO A 110 3.22 23.29 18.59
CA PRO A 110 3.28 22.35 17.46
C PRO A 110 4.32 21.23 17.68
N ASP A 111 5.51 21.55 18.20
CA ASP A 111 6.59 20.59 18.47
C ASP A 111 6.28 19.56 19.57
N LYS A 112 5.23 19.81 20.36
CA LYS A 112 4.78 18.96 21.47
C LYS A 112 3.45 18.27 21.22
N LEU A 113 2.74 18.63 20.15
CA LEU A 113 1.38 18.16 19.89
C LEU A 113 1.33 16.63 19.86
N LEU A 114 2.12 16.02 18.97
CA LEU A 114 2.12 14.57 18.82
C LEU A 114 2.53 13.85 20.10
N ALA A 115 3.62 14.26 20.75
CA ALA A 115 4.08 13.60 21.97
C ALA A 115 3.01 13.66 23.08
N ALA A 116 2.39 14.83 23.29
CA ALA A 116 1.34 15.00 24.28
C ALA A 116 0.10 14.15 23.97
N THR A 117 -0.33 14.10 22.71
CA THR A 117 -1.46 13.25 22.31
C THR A 117 -1.09 11.76 22.41
N TRP A 118 0.12 11.38 22.03
CA TRP A 118 0.63 10.01 22.09
C TRP A 118 0.70 9.50 23.55
N ASP A 119 1.21 10.29 24.47
CA ASP A 119 1.31 9.92 25.90
C ASP A 119 -0.07 9.81 26.58
N ALA A 120 -1.09 10.49 26.05
CA ALA A 120 -2.46 10.49 26.57
C ALA A 120 -3.36 9.38 25.99
N ARG A 121 -2.78 8.41 25.26
CA ARG A 121 -3.51 7.22 24.82
C ARG A 121 -4.14 6.44 25.99
N PRO A 122 -5.19 5.65 25.74
CA PRO A 122 -5.88 5.47 24.46
C PRO A 122 -6.99 6.50 24.19
N ALA A 123 -7.14 7.52 25.05
CA ALA A 123 -8.26 8.46 25.05
C ALA A 123 -7.80 9.87 24.67
N SER A 124 -7.23 10.02 23.47
CA SER A 124 -6.69 11.27 22.99
C SER A 124 -6.79 11.40 21.47
N PHE A 125 -6.92 12.65 21.00
CA PHE A 125 -6.92 13.01 19.59
C PHE A 125 -6.46 14.45 19.42
N ALA A 126 -6.18 14.84 18.18
CA ALA A 126 -5.69 16.16 17.82
C ALA A 126 -6.37 16.71 16.57
N ILE A 127 -6.35 18.03 16.43
CA ILE A 127 -6.63 18.71 15.17
C ILE A 127 -5.40 19.54 14.80
N LEU A 128 -4.90 19.35 13.59
CA LEU A 128 -3.67 19.94 13.08
C LEU A 128 -3.75 20.20 11.57
N PRO A 129 -2.93 21.10 10.99
CA PRO A 129 -2.85 21.26 9.54
C PRO A 129 -2.54 19.93 8.84
N PHE A 130 -3.21 19.65 7.72
CA PHE A 130 -3.04 18.40 6.95
C PHE A 130 -1.58 18.08 6.58
N ASP A 131 -0.81 19.09 6.17
CA ASP A 131 0.60 18.99 5.80
C ASP A 131 1.55 18.72 6.98
N GLU A 132 1.08 18.87 8.21
CA GLU A 132 1.80 18.54 9.44
C GLU A 132 1.60 17.10 9.91
N LEU A 133 0.75 16.31 9.23
CA LEU A 133 0.63 14.89 9.48
C LEU A 133 1.99 14.16 9.29
N GLU A 134 2.11 13.02 9.94
CA GLU A 134 3.26 12.12 9.86
C GLU A 134 2.86 10.72 10.35
N ALA A 135 3.74 9.74 10.15
CA ALA A 135 3.41 8.31 10.24
C ALA A 135 2.73 7.87 11.55
N ARG A 136 3.04 8.50 12.69
CA ARG A 136 2.45 8.15 14.00
C ARG A 136 1.02 8.67 14.18
N TRP A 137 0.51 9.47 13.26
CA TRP A 137 -0.90 9.85 13.24
C TRP A 137 -1.73 8.84 12.44
N LYS A 138 -2.88 8.48 13.00
CA LYS A 138 -4.02 7.96 12.25
C LYS A 138 -4.90 9.14 11.87
N LEU A 139 -5.09 9.39 10.57
CA LEU A 139 -6.11 10.31 10.11
C LEU A 139 -7.50 9.73 10.40
N LEU A 140 -8.36 10.50 11.07
CA LEU A 140 -9.77 10.17 11.23
C LEU A 140 -10.58 10.83 10.12
N HIS A 141 -11.64 10.15 9.68
CA HIS A 141 -12.62 10.69 8.76
C HIS A 141 -13.60 11.58 9.54
N LEU A 142 -14.05 12.66 8.90
CA LEU A 142 -15.03 13.58 9.46
C LEU A 142 -16.26 13.60 8.55
N ASP A 143 -17.39 13.16 9.09
CA ASP A 143 -18.63 12.93 8.31
C ASP A 143 -18.40 12.03 7.08
N GLY A 144 -17.51 11.04 7.21
CA GLY A 144 -17.13 10.11 6.15
C GLY A 144 -16.13 10.65 5.14
N VAL A 145 -15.68 11.90 5.25
CA VAL A 145 -14.67 12.48 4.36
C VAL A 145 -13.27 12.08 4.82
N ASN A 146 -12.55 11.34 3.97
CA ASN A 146 -11.15 10.96 4.17
C ASN A 146 -10.23 11.93 3.41
N LEU A 147 -9.42 12.72 4.12
CA LEU A 147 -8.48 13.65 3.46
C LEU A 147 -7.33 12.94 2.73
N PHE A 148 -7.02 11.68 3.03
CA PHE A 148 -6.08 10.86 2.26
C PHE A 148 -6.64 10.38 0.92
N ASP A 149 -7.96 10.43 0.72
CA ASP A 149 -8.57 10.04 -0.55
C ASP A 149 -8.55 11.22 -1.54
N PRO A 150 -7.81 11.12 -2.67
CA PRO A 150 -7.76 12.18 -3.68
C PRO A 150 -9.12 12.47 -4.32
N GLN A 151 -10.06 11.52 -4.27
CA GLN A 151 -11.40 11.64 -4.85
C GLN A 151 -12.46 12.11 -3.83
N ALA A 152 -12.07 12.36 -2.58
CA ALA A 152 -13.01 12.80 -1.54
C ALA A 152 -13.70 14.14 -1.91
N ASP A 153 -15.02 14.20 -1.68
CA ASP A 153 -15.79 15.44 -1.78
C ASP A 153 -15.49 16.35 -0.59
N THR A 154 -14.43 17.15 -0.72
CA THR A 154 -13.97 18.09 0.30
C THR A 154 -14.85 19.33 0.44
N SER A 155 -15.88 19.50 -0.40
CA SER A 155 -16.87 20.58 -0.21
C SER A 155 -17.68 20.39 1.08
N ARG A 156 -17.80 19.14 1.54
CA ARG A 156 -18.50 18.74 2.76
C ARG A 156 -17.61 18.70 4.00
N TYR A 157 -16.31 18.94 3.87
CA TYR A 157 -15.38 18.86 5.01
C TYR A 157 -15.50 20.13 5.87
N PRO A 158 -15.95 20.02 7.13
CA PRO A 158 -16.29 21.20 7.93
C PRO A 158 -15.05 21.91 8.51
N LEU A 159 -13.92 21.21 8.68
CA LEU A 159 -12.66 21.79 9.19
C LEU A 159 -11.78 22.36 8.07
N LYS A 160 -12.42 23.06 7.14
CA LYS A 160 -11.79 23.74 6.02
C LYS A 160 -11.88 25.25 6.23
N ILE A 161 -10.90 25.81 6.93
CA ILE A 161 -10.99 27.12 7.60
C ILE A 161 -9.82 28.00 7.17
N GLY A 162 -10.12 29.20 6.67
CA GLY A 162 -9.10 30.22 6.36
C GLY A 162 -8.54 30.16 4.94
N ALA A 163 -7.48 30.92 4.72
CA ALA A 163 -6.74 31.02 3.46
C ALA A 163 -5.37 30.36 3.60
N ALA A 164 -4.77 29.93 2.47
CA ALA A 164 -3.51 29.20 2.31
C ALA A 164 -3.70 27.67 2.18
N PRO A 165 -3.67 27.14 0.94
CA PRO A 165 -3.90 25.73 0.70
C PRO A 165 -2.75 24.89 1.23
N ASN A 166 -3.08 23.84 1.96
CA ASN A 166 -2.10 22.91 2.53
C ASN A 166 -2.34 21.45 2.12
N ARG A 167 -3.26 21.23 1.17
CA ARG A 167 -3.53 19.94 0.53
C ARG A 167 -3.57 20.11 -0.98
N ASP A 168 -2.41 20.05 -1.62
CA ASP A 168 -2.27 20.06 -3.08
C ASP A 168 -2.14 18.63 -3.62
N LEU A 169 -3.14 18.16 -4.39
CA LEU A 169 -3.12 16.80 -4.95
C LEU A 169 -1.95 16.58 -5.92
N ARG A 170 -1.37 17.64 -6.51
CA ARG A 170 -0.19 17.54 -7.37
C ARG A 170 1.10 17.26 -6.58
N LYS A 171 1.03 17.31 -5.25
CA LYS A 171 2.10 16.94 -4.32
C LYS A 171 1.82 15.64 -3.59
N MET A 172 0.63 15.06 -3.75
CA MET A 172 0.18 13.89 -3.00
C MET A 172 0.31 12.64 -3.86
N ALA A 173 0.86 11.56 -3.32
CA ALA A 173 0.89 10.26 -3.99
C ALA A 173 0.36 9.18 -3.03
N VAL A 174 -0.46 8.27 -3.55
CA VAL A 174 -1.02 7.13 -2.81
C VAL A 174 -0.45 5.83 -3.38
N VAL A 175 0.10 5.00 -2.50
CA VAL A 175 0.60 3.66 -2.84
C VAL A 175 -0.26 2.62 -2.13
N ALA A 176 -0.90 1.73 -2.87
CA ALA A 176 -1.64 0.59 -2.30
C ALA A 176 -0.75 -0.66 -2.28
N MET A 177 -0.44 -1.15 -1.08
CA MET A 177 0.35 -2.36 -0.84
C MET A 177 -0.55 -3.53 -0.47
N THR A 178 -0.26 -4.72 -1.02
CA THR A 178 -1.05 -5.94 -0.78
C THR A 178 -0.22 -7.03 -0.10
N GLY A 179 -0.93 -7.98 0.49
CA GLY A 179 -0.37 -9.26 0.90
C GLY A 179 -0.11 -10.22 -0.27
N VAL A 180 0.00 -11.51 0.07
CA VAL A 180 0.42 -12.59 -0.83
C VAL A 180 -0.58 -12.79 -1.97
N THR A 181 -0.09 -12.79 -3.22
CA THR A 181 -0.84 -13.36 -4.35
C THR A 181 -0.16 -14.62 -4.88
N ALA A 182 -0.94 -15.69 -4.94
CA ALA A 182 -0.65 -16.84 -5.76
C ALA A 182 -1.97 -17.31 -6.41
N LEU A 183 -2.10 -17.07 -7.72
CA LEU A 183 -3.30 -17.34 -8.51
C LEU A 183 -3.44 -18.83 -8.82
N VAL A 184 -3.55 -19.61 -7.76
CA VAL A 184 -3.50 -21.07 -7.74
C VAL A 184 -4.58 -21.62 -6.83
N ARG A 185 -4.68 -22.95 -6.78
CA ARG A 185 -5.54 -23.70 -5.85
C ARG A 185 -6.95 -23.13 -5.72
N GLY A 186 -7.45 -22.90 -4.50
CA GLY A 186 -8.82 -22.42 -4.25
C GLY A 186 -9.13 -21.12 -4.99
N THR A 187 -8.19 -20.17 -5.02
CA THR A 187 -8.37 -18.90 -5.75
C THR A 187 -8.56 -19.14 -7.25
N ALA A 188 -7.68 -19.93 -7.88
CA ALA A 188 -7.81 -20.27 -9.29
C ALA A 188 -9.08 -21.10 -9.60
N VAL A 189 -9.51 -22.01 -8.71
CA VAL A 189 -10.77 -22.74 -8.88
C VAL A 189 -11.96 -21.78 -8.94
N MET A 190 -11.97 -20.76 -8.08
CA MET A 190 -13.05 -19.76 -8.10
C MET A 190 -12.96 -18.85 -9.33
N MET A 191 -11.76 -18.55 -9.82
CA MET A 191 -11.57 -17.84 -11.10
C MET A 191 -12.15 -18.62 -12.29
N GLU A 192 -11.97 -19.94 -12.35
CA GLU A 192 -12.59 -20.79 -13.39
C GLU A 192 -14.12 -20.81 -13.28
N ARG A 193 -14.67 -20.80 -12.06
CA ARG A 193 -16.11 -20.96 -11.81
C ARG A 193 -16.90 -19.66 -11.93
N LYS A 194 -16.32 -18.55 -11.48
CA LYS A 194 -17.01 -17.26 -11.33
C LYS A 194 -16.45 -16.15 -12.25
N GLY A 195 -15.37 -16.44 -12.97
CA GLY A 195 -14.68 -15.51 -13.86
C GLY A 195 -13.34 -15.06 -13.29
N VAL A 196 -12.37 -14.82 -14.18
CA VAL A 196 -10.96 -14.54 -13.82
C VAL A 196 -10.83 -13.35 -12.86
N VAL A 197 -11.61 -12.30 -13.07
CA VAL A 197 -11.52 -11.06 -12.27
C VAL A 197 -12.35 -11.11 -10.98
N TYR A 198 -13.12 -12.19 -10.75
CA TYR A 198 -14.00 -12.32 -9.58
C TYR A 198 -13.29 -12.08 -8.23
N PRO A 199 -12.09 -12.63 -7.97
CA PRO A 199 -11.42 -12.45 -6.68
C PRO A 199 -11.21 -10.99 -6.29
N GLY A 200 -10.99 -10.09 -7.27
CA GLY A 200 -10.76 -8.67 -7.01
C GLY A 200 -12.04 -7.84 -6.89
N ALA A 201 -13.21 -8.37 -7.24
CA ALA A 201 -14.40 -7.56 -7.50
C ALA A 201 -14.88 -6.71 -6.31
N ALA A 202 -14.69 -7.17 -5.08
CA ALA A 202 -15.13 -6.47 -3.86
C ALA A 202 -14.16 -5.37 -3.39
N ILE A 203 -12.89 -5.39 -3.82
CA ILE A 203 -11.83 -4.53 -3.30
C ILE A 203 -10.96 -3.84 -4.36
N ARG A 204 -11.16 -4.12 -5.66
CA ARG A 204 -10.32 -3.58 -6.75
C ARG A 204 -10.22 -2.05 -6.73
N ASP A 205 -11.25 -1.35 -6.29
CA ASP A 205 -11.26 0.11 -6.25
C ASP A 205 -10.34 0.67 -5.13
N TRP A 206 -9.97 -0.14 -4.13
CA TRP A 206 -8.93 0.24 -3.16
C TRP A 206 -7.55 0.34 -3.80
N LEU A 207 -7.30 -0.43 -4.87
CA LEU A 207 -6.04 -0.44 -5.61
C LEU A 207 -6.09 0.54 -6.79
N ARG A 208 -7.15 0.48 -7.62
CA ARG A 208 -7.33 1.35 -8.80
C ARG A 208 -7.35 2.84 -8.49
N SER A 209 -7.70 3.22 -7.26
CA SER A 209 -7.72 4.62 -6.84
C SER A 209 -6.37 5.12 -6.29
N ALA A 210 -5.37 4.25 -6.17
CA ALA A 210 -4.00 4.63 -5.84
C ALA A 210 -3.25 5.08 -7.10
N ASP A 211 -2.20 5.89 -6.92
CA ASP A 211 -1.30 6.25 -8.01
C ASP A 211 -0.32 5.13 -8.36
N ILE A 212 -0.04 4.24 -7.40
CA ILE A 212 0.75 3.02 -7.59
C ILE A 212 0.06 1.87 -6.87
N ALA A 213 -0.37 0.85 -7.63
CA ALA A 213 -0.86 -0.41 -7.08
C ALA A 213 0.22 -1.49 -7.11
N HIS A 214 0.58 -1.98 -5.93
CA HIS A 214 1.52 -3.07 -5.74
C HIS A 214 0.80 -4.41 -5.66
N ILE A 215 1.35 -5.45 -6.29
CA ILE A 215 0.98 -6.85 -6.07
C ILE A 215 2.22 -7.68 -5.74
N SER A 216 2.19 -8.42 -4.63
CA SER A 216 3.14 -9.52 -4.43
C SER A 216 2.71 -10.72 -5.24
N ASN A 217 3.57 -11.28 -6.11
CA ASN A 217 3.27 -12.50 -6.84
C ASN A 217 4.31 -13.59 -6.57
N GLU A 218 3.88 -14.67 -5.94
CA GLU A 218 4.74 -15.71 -5.39
C GLU A 218 5.02 -16.88 -6.35
N VAL A 219 4.27 -16.97 -7.46
CA VAL A 219 4.29 -18.10 -8.39
C VAL A 219 4.56 -17.67 -9.84
N SER A 220 5.21 -18.52 -10.62
CA SER A 220 5.42 -18.26 -12.05
C SER A 220 4.17 -18.63 -12.88
N PHE A 221 3.91 -17.85 -13.93
CA PHE A 221 2.95 -18.20 -14.98
C PHE A 221 3.56 -19.21 -15.95
N TRP A 222 2.77 -20.22 -16.31
CA TRP A 222 3.17 -21.25 -17.27
C TRP A 222 1.97 -21.81 -18.04
N GLU A 223 2.05 -21.82 -19.38
CA GLU A 223 0.97 -22.35 -20.24
C GLU A 223 0.59 -23.80 -19.94
N GLY A 224 1.57 -24.62 -19.54
CA GLY A 224 1.36 -26.03 -19.18
C GLY A 224 0.89 -26.25 -17.75
N CYS A 225 0.58 -25.18 -17.01
CA CYS A 225 0.13 -25.30 -15.62
C CYS A 225 -1.16 -26.13 -15.54
N PRO A 226 -1.19 -27.19 -14.70
CA PRO A 226 -2.33 -28.10 -14.65
C PRO A 226 -3.60 -27.37 -14.18
N PRO A 227 -4.80 -27.88 -14.55
CA PRO A 227 -6.05 -27.32 -14.06
C PRO A 227 -6.09 -27.23 -12.53
N PRO A 228 -6.61 -26.12 -11.97
CA PRO A 228 -6.54 -25.89 -10.53
C PRO A 228 -7.45 -26.85 -9.76
N ARG A 229 -7.06 -27.14 -8.51
CA ARG A 229 -7.84 -27.91 -7.53
C ARG A 229 -7.77 -27.20 -6.20
N PHE A 230 -8.83 -27.28 -5.37
CA PHE A 230 -8.86 -26.61 -4.06
C PHE A 230 -7.66 -26.95 -3.16
N ARG A 231 -7.06 -28.13 -3.33
CA ARG A 231 -5.82 -28.54 -2.63
C ARG A 231 -4.93 -29.29 -3.61
N SER A 232 -3.73 -28.78 -3.87
CA SER A 232 -2.78 -29.38 -4.84
C SER A 232 -1.31 -29.39 -4.37
N GLY A 233 -1.07 -29.52 -3.06
CA GLY A 233 0.28 -29.52 -2.49
C GLY A 233 0.95 -28.15 -2.54
N VAL A 234 2.27 -28.13 -2.35
CA VAL A 234 3.09 -26.90 -2.27
C VAL A 234 3.83 -26.56 -3.57
N VAL A 235 3.65 -27.35 -4.63
CA VAL A 235 4.26 -27.10 -5.95
C VAL A 235 3.22 -26.37 -6.80
N MET A 236 3.49 -25.11 -7.15
CA MET A 236 2.49 -24.17 -7.64
C MET A 236 2.92 -23.46 -8.93
N CYS A 237 1.95 -23.19 -9.80
CA CYS A 237 2.09 -22.35 -10.98
C CYS A 237 0.74 -21.70 -11.28
N SER A 238 0.74 -20.63 -12.08
CA SER A 238 -0.48 -19.96 -12.54
C SER A 238 -0.68 -20.14 -14.04
N ASN A 239 -1.92 -20.32 -14.49
CA ASN A 239 -2.23 -20.24 -15.91
C ASN A 239 -2.09 -18.78 -16.38
N PRO A 240 -1.42 -18.48 -17.52
CA PRO A 240 -1.23 -17.12 -18.01
C PRO A 240 -2.51 -16.29 -18.14
N LYS A 241 -3.68 -16.92 -18.38
CA LYS A 241 -4.96 -16.19 -18.47
C LYS A 241 -5.36 -15.49 -17.17
N TYR A 242 -4.85 -15.94 -16.02
CA TYR A 242 -5.14 -15.36 -14.71
C TYR A 242 -4.53 -13.98 -14.50
N ILE A 243 -3.57 -13.57 -15.34
CA ILE A 243 -2.99 -12.23 -15.35
C ILE A 243 -4.07 -11.13 -15.48
N ALA A 244 -5.22 -11.44 -16.08
CA ALA A 244 -6.32 -10.49 -16.23
C ALA A 244 -6.90 -10.01 -14.89
N LEU A 245 -6.74 -10.77 -13.80
CA LEU A 245 -7.05 -10.27 -12.46
C LEU A 245 -6.09 -9.17 -12.01
N LEU A 246 -4.80 -9.31 -12.31
CA LEU A 246 -3.79 -8.31 -11.96
C LEU A 246 -3.96 -7.03 -12.80
N GLU A 247 -4.38 -7.17 -14.06
CA GLU A 247 -4.83 -6.05 -14.90
C GLU A 247 -6.08 -5.39 -14.34
N ASP A 248 -7.09 -6.18 -13.93
CA ASP A 248 -8.34 -5.67 -13.38
C ASP A 248 -8.07 -4.84 -12.12
N VAL A 249 -7.24 -5.28 -11.19
CA VAL A 249 -6.97 -4.48 -9.98
C VAL A 249 -6.06 -3.26 -10.22
N GLY A 250 -5.54 -3.07 -11.44
CA GLY A 250 -4.77 -1.90 -11.83
C GLY A 250 -3.29 -1.95 -11.43
N THR A 251 -2.67 -3.14 -11.43
CA THR A 251 -1.27 -3.33 -11.02
C THR A 251 -0.30 -2.41 -11.77
N ASP A 252 0.63 -1.77 -11.05
CA ASP A 252 1.73 -0.97 -11.61
C ASP A 252 3.10 -1.59 -11.31
N VAL A 253 3.22 -2.26 -10.16
CA VAL A 253 4.47 -2.87 -9.68
C VAL A 253 4.23 -4.25 -9.09
N VAL A 254 5.08 -5.21 -9.47
CA VAL A 254 5.03 -6.59 -8.99
C VAL A 254 6.23 -6.94 -8.10
N GLU A 255 5.96 -7.39 -6.89
CA GLU A 255 6.98 -7.92 -5.99
C GLU A 255 7.24 -9.41 -6.25
N LEU A 256 8.52 -9.77 -6.33
CA LEU A 256 9.02 -11.12 -6.66
C LEU A 256 9.89 -11.73 -5.54
N THR A 257 9.63 -11.36 -4.29
CA THR A 257 10.34 -11.92 -3.12
C THR A 257 9.94 -13.35 -2.81
N GLY A 258 8.84 -13.86 -3.39
CA GLY A 258 8.28 -15.19 -3.15
C GLY A 258 9.26 -16.34 -3.29
N ASN A 259 9.07 -17.43 -2.54
CA ASN A 259 9.92 -18.62 -2.57
C ASN A 259 9.45 -19.71 -3.56
N HIS A 260 8.28 -19.55 -4.19
CA HIS A 260 7.66 -20.52 -5.12
C HIS A 260 7.86 -20.22 -6.62
N LEU A 261 8.71 -19.24 -6.97
CA LEU A 261 8.93 -18.87 -8.38
C LEU A 261 9.50 -20.00 -9.26
N TRP A 262 10.09 -21.06 -8.68
CA TRP A 262 10.78 -22.14 -9.38
C TRP A 262 10.07 -23.49 -9.33
N ASP A 263 8.86 -23.57 -8.78
CA ASP A 263 8.18 -24.85 -8.50
C ASP A 263 8.00 -25.75 -9.73
N TYR A 264 7.70 -25.16 -10.88
CA TYR A 264 7.65 -25.85 -12.18
C TYR A 264 8.89 -25.63 -13.05
N GLY A 265 9.98 -25.15 -12.46
CA GLY A 265 11.25 -24.86 -13.11
C GLY A 265 11.50 -23.38 -13.33
N TRP A 266 12.76 -22.97 -13.16
CA TRP A 266 13.20 -21.57 -13.21
C TRP A 266 12.89 -20.85 -14.54
N ARG A 267 12.76 -21.58 -15.65
CA ARG A 267 12.56 -20.99 -16.99
C ARG A 267 11.26 -20.22 -17.10
N HIS A 268 10.22 -20.61 -16.37
CA HIS A 268 8.90 -19.98 -16.43
C HIS A 268 8.85 -18.59 -15.80
N LEU A 269 9.82 -18.28 -14.92
CA LEU A 269 9.93 -16.93 -14.40
C LEU A 269 10.27 -15.94 -15.52
N ASN A 270 11.11 -16.30 -16.50
CA ASN A 270 11.37 -15.39 -17.64
C ASN A 270 10.09 -15.06 -18.41
N THR A 271 9.25 -16.05 -18.72
CA THR A 271 7.95 -15.82 -19.36
C THR A 271 7.05 -14.93 -18.51
N THR A 272 7.08 -15.10 -17.19
CA THR A 272 6.35 -14.24 -16.25
C THR A 272 6.84 -12.80 -16.30
N LEU A 273 8.17 -12.59 -16.33
CA LEU A 273 8.77 -11.25 -16.46
C LEU A 273 8.42 -10.62 -17.81
N ASP A 274 8.46 -11.38 -18.91
CA ASP A 274 8.07 -10.91 -20.23
C ASP A 274 6.60 -10.42 -20.23
N MET A 275 5.70 -11.11 -19.50
CA MET A 275 4.30 -10.69 -19.36
C MET A 275 4.15 -9.36 -18.62
N TYR A 276 4.99 -9.07 -17.63
CA TYR A 276 4.98 -7.79 -16.90
C TYR A 276 5.55 -6.66 -17.76
N GLU A 277 6.68 -6.90 -18.43
CA GLU A 277 7.31 -5.94 -19.34
C GLU A 277 6.37 -5.56 -20.49
N ALA A 278 5.63 -6.53 -21.06
CA ALA A 278 4.64 -6.29 -22.10
C ALA A 278 3.48 -5.39 -21.67
N ARG A 279 3.26 -5.23 -20.36
CA ARG A 279 2.23 -4.36 -19.76
C ARG A 279 2.80 -3.04 -19.26
N GLY A 280 4.12 -2.85 -19.35
CA GLY A 280 4.81 -1.70 -18.77
C GLY A 280 4.88 -1.74 -17.24
N TRP A 281 4.61 -2.89 -16.62
CA TRP A 281 4.69 -3.03 -15.16
C TRP A 281 6.16 -3.14 -14.74
N GLN A 282 6.52 -2.42 -13.68
CA GLN A 282 7.81 -2.63 -13.04
C GLN A 282 7.74 -3.86 -12.14
N TYR A 283 8.89 -4.46 -11.84
CA TYR A 283 8.98 -5.51 -10.84
C TYR A 283 10.25 -5.34 -10.01
N PHE A 284 10.24 -5.85 -8.78
CA PHE A 284 11.37 -5.77 -7.86
C PHE A 284 11.44 -7.00 -6.96
N GLY A 285 12.55 -7.15 -6.23
CA GLY A 285 12.76 -8.28 -5.32
C GLY A 285 13.04 -9.61 -6.02
N GLY A 286 13.27 -9.57 -7.33
CA GLY A 286 13.61 -10.68 -8.21
C GLY A 286 13.96 -10.18 -9.60
N GLY A 287 14.56 -11.02 -10.43
CA GLY A 287 15.01 -10.60 -11.76
C GLY A 287 15.50 -11.75 -12.62
N ARG A 288 16.06 -11.41 -13.78
CA ARG A 288 16.53 -12.39 -14.78
C ARG A 288 17.83 -13.10 -14.37
N ASN A 289 18.55 -12.51 -13.43
CA ASN A 289 19.79 -12.99 -12.86
C ASN A 289 20.11 -12.21 -11.58
N ALA A 290 21.17 -12.60 -10.88
CA ALA A 290 21.62 -11.96 -9.64
C ALA A 290 21.92 -10.46 -9.80
N ALA A 291 22.39 -10.02 -10.98
CA ALA A 291 22.71 -8.61 -11.25
C ALA A 291 21.45 -7.73 -11.34
N THR A 292 20.34 -8.28 -11.82
CA THR A 292 19.07 -7.55 -11.97
C THR A 292 18.12 -7.76 -10.80
N ALA A 293 18.28 -8.83 -10.02
CA ALA A 293 17.31 -9.20 -8.97
C ALA A 293 17.15 -8.15 -7.86
N LEU A 294 18.21 -7.42 -7.50
CA LEU A 294 18.17 -6.34 -6.51
C LEU A 294 17.89 -4.96 -7.14
N THR A 295 17.55 -4.89 -8.42
CA THR A 295 17.20 -3.62 -9.06
C THR A 295 15.89 -3.11 -8.45
N PRO A 296 15.87 -1.87 -7.91
CA PRO A 296 14.67 -1.29 -7.36
C PRO A 296 13.69 -0.90 -8.46
N ALA A 297 12.39 -0.97 -8.18
CA ALA A 297 11.39 -0.30 -8.99
C ALA A 297 11.27 1.16 -8.52
N LYS A 298 11.46 2.12 -9.42
CA LYS A 298 11.52 3.56 -9.10
C LYS A 298 10.38 4.30 -9.78
N PHE A 299 9.70 5.14 -9.02
CA PHE A 299 8.56 5.94 -9.48
C PHE A 299 8.76 7.40 -9.08
N GLU A 300 8.36 8.31 -9.98
CA GLU A 300 8.19 9.73 -9.69
C GLU A 300 6.73 10.10 -9.95
N VAL A 301 5.99 10.37 -8.88
CA VAL A 301 4.54 10.60 -8.92
C VAL A 301 4.22 11.85 -8.12
N ASN A 302 3.59 12.84 -8.75
CA ASN A 302 3.17 14.07 -8.07
C ASN A 302 4.31 14.73 -7.28
N GLY A 303 5.51 14.76 -7.86
CA GLY A 303 6.74 15.30 -7.25
C GLY A 303 7.40 14.40 -6.19
N ASN A 304 6.80 13.26 -5.83
CA ASN A 304 7.34 12.30 -4.87
C ASN A 304 8.20 11.27 -5.59
N LYS A 305 9.44 11.08 -5.10
CA LYS A 305 10.31 9.97 -5.51
C LYS A 305 10.06 8.78 -4.61
N ILE A 306 9.54 7.68 -5.14
CA ILE A 306 9.22 6.46 -4.40
C ILE A 306 10.00 5.29 -4.99
N ALA A 307 10.63 4.47 -4.16
CA ALA A 307 11.37 3.30 -4.61
C ALA A 307 10.97 2.05 -3.84
N PHE A 308 10.73 0.96 -4.54
CA PHE A 308 10.47 -0.36 -3.99
C PHE A 308 11.73 -1.21 -4.06
N VAL A 309 12.08 -1.83 -2.94
CA VAL A 309 13.14 -2.84 -2.86
C VAL A 309 12.62 -4.04 -2.10
N GLY A 310 13.16 -5.21 -2.40
CA GLY A 310 12.72 -6.44 -1.77
C GLY A 310 13.78 -7.49 -1.86
N CYS A 311 13.72 -8.46 -0.96
CA CYS A 311 14.54 -9.65 -1.07
C CYS A 311 13.88 -10.85 -0.39
N ASN A 312 14.41 -12.02 -0.73
CA ASN A 312 14.02 -13.30 -0.18
C ASN A 312 15.03 -13.75 0.87
N TRP A 313 14.57 -13.79 2.12
CA TRP A 313 15.32 -14.25 3.29
C TRP A 313 15.21 -15.78 3.46
N PHE A 314 14.15 -16.40 2.92
CA PHE A 314 13.80 -17.81 3.10
C PHE A 314 13.42 -18.51 1.79
N GLY A 315 14.13 -19.58 1.42
CA GLY A 315 13.79 -20.40 0.26
C GLY A 315 15.01 -21.00 -0.42
N ALA A 316 14.90 -21.27 -1.72
CA ALA A 316 16.00 -21.76 -2.55
C ALA A 316 15.90 -21.29 -4.03
N ASN A 317 14.94 -20.45 -4.38
CA ASN A 317 14.64 -20.01 -5.75
C ASN A 317 15.36 -18.70 -6.14
N TRP A 318 16.52 -18.46 -5.52
CA TRP A 318 17.24 -17.20 -5.72
C TRP A 318 17.87 -17.11 -7.11
N ALA A 319 17.88 -15.89 -7.63
CA ALA A 319 18.56 -15.60 -8.89
C ALA A 319 20.06 -15.93 -8.79
N THR A 320 20.59 -16.55 -9.83
CA THR A 320 22.04 -16.78 -10.00
C THR A 320 22.56 -15.92 -11.13
N GLU A 321 23.86 -16.00 -11.44
CA GLU A 321 24.45 -15.29 -12.58
C GLU A 321 23.72 -15.56 -13.91
N THR A 322 23.16 -16.77 -14.07
CA THR A 322 22.57 -17.23 -15.33
C THR A 322 21.11 -17.67 -15.22
N ARG A 323 20.49 -17.59 -14.03
CA ARG A 323 19.11 -18.04 -13.82
C ARG A 323 18.27 -16.93 -13.16
N PRO A 324 17.02 -16.74 -13.62
CA PRO A 324 16.09 -15.81 -13.00
C PRO A 324 15.67 -16.33 -11.63
N GLY A 325 15.30 -15.46 -10.71
CA GLY A 325 14.83 -15.85 -9.39
C GLY A 325 14.59 -14.66 -8.47
N SER A 326 14.28 -14.96 -7.21
CA SER A 326 14.14 -13.94 -6.17
C SER A 326 15.50 -13.34 -5.80
N ALA A 327 15.51 -12.11 -5.30
CA ALA A 327 16.72 -11.46 -4.84
C ALA A 327 17.18 -12.07 -3.51
N ARG A 328 18.49 -12.33 -3.35
CA ARG A 328 19.03 -12.73 -2.03
C ARG A 328 19.14 -11.50 -1.15
N CYS A 329 18.79 -11.61 0.13
CA CYS A 329 19.04 -10.51 1.05
C CYS A 329 20.51 -10.40 1.45
N GLY A 330 21.28 -11.49 1.34
CA GLY A 330 22.69 -11.50 1.71
C GLY A 330 23.57 -12.41 0.85
N ALA A 331 24.86 -12.09 0.78
CA ALA A 331 25.77 -12.65 -0.22
C ALA A 331 26.16 -14.10 0.08
N GLN A 332 26.60 -14.37 1.32
CA GLN A 332 26.92 -15.73 1.76
C GLN A 332 25.73 -16.36 2.49
N ASN A 333 25.11 -15.58 3.39
CA ASN A 333 23.95 -16.00 4.14
C ASN A 333 22.73 -15.19 3.67
N PRO A 334 21.67 -15.82 3.12
CA PRO A 334 20.47 -15.10 2.68
C PRO A 334 19.74 -14.39 3.81
N ARG A 335 20.11 -14.63 5.08
CA ARG A 335 19.52 -13.98 6.26
C ARG A 335 20.27 -12.73 6.74
N ALA A 336 21.38 -12.36 6.11
CA ALA A 336 22.29 -11.34 6.63
C ALA A 336 21.93 -9.89 6.25
N LEU A 337 21.02 -9.68 5.29
CA LEU A 337 20.56 -8.37 4.78
C LEU A 337 21.66 -7.46 4.19
N ASP A 338 22.91 -7.95 4.09
CA ASP A 338 24.09 -7.18 3.69
C ASP A 338 24.08 -6.77 2.21
N MET A 339 23.21 -7.37 1.39
CA MET A 339 23.01 -6.94 0.00
C MET A 339 21.91 -5.89 -0.16
N ILE A 340 20.84 -5.93 0.63
CA ILE A 340 19.70 -5.00 0.49
C ILE A 340 19.92 -3.67 1.24
N ILE A 341 20.59 -3.69 2.39
CA ILE A 341 20.85 -2.48 3.19
C ILE A 341 21.61 -1.39 2.41
N PRO A 342 22.68 -1.70 1.65
CA PRO A 342 23.36 -0.70 0.82
C PRO A 342 22.46 -0.07 -0.24
N VAL A 343 21.57 -0.86 -0.86
CA VAL A 343 20.62 -0.37 -1.87
C VAL A 343 19.65 0.64 -1.25
N ILE A 344 19.10 0.34 -0.06
CA ILE A 344 18.23 1.27 0.67
C ILE A 344 18.96 2.58 0.95
N ARG A 345 20.18 2.51 1.50
CA ARG A 345 20.98 3.71 1.82
C ARG A 345 21.27 4.55 0.57
N GLN A 346 21.61 3.90 -0.54
CA GLN A 346 21.85 4.59 -1.81
C GLN A 346 20.58 5.31 -2.29
N LEU A 347 19.44 4.64 -2.31
CA LEU A 347 18.17 5.24 -2.72
C LEU A 347 17.77 6.43 -1.84
N ARG A 348 18.02 6.35 -0.54
CA ARG A 348 17.80 7.47 0.38
C ARG A 348 18.71 8.64 0.09
N ALA A 349 19.99 8.41 -0.24
CA ALA A 349 20.90 9.46 -0.67
C ALA A 349 20.48 10.10 -2.01
N GLU A 350 19.82 9.34 -2.88
CA GLU A 350 19.23 9.81 -4.14
C GLU A 350 17.88 10.57 -3.95
N GLY A 351 17.37 10.64 -2.71
CA GLY A 351 16.15 11.36 -2.36
C GLY A 351 14.85 10.56 -2.48
N TYR A 352 14.91 9.24 -2.62
CA TYR A 352 13.72 8.39 -2.69
C TYR A 352 13.13 8.09 -1.31
N GLN A 353 11.81 8.11 -1.18
CA GLN A 353 11.07 7.45 -0.11
C GLN A 353 11.08 5.94 -0.39
N VAL A 354 11.80 5.17 0.42
CA VAL A 354 12.04 3.74 0.16
C VAL A 354 11.01 2.88 0.89
N ILE A 355 10.37 1.99 0.15
CA ILE A 355 9.47 0.93 0.61
C ILE A 355 10.23 -0.39 0.46
N ALA A 356 10.48 -1.07 1.58
CA ALA A 356 11.20 -2.33 1.59
C ALA A 356 10.27 -3.51 1.89
N THR A 357 10.43 -4.62 1.19
CA THR A 357 9.69 -5.86 1.47
C THR A 357 10.64 -7.02 1.75
N LEU A 358 10.15 -8.00 2.53
CA LEU A 358 10.93 -9.17 2.91
C LEU A 358 10.07 -10.41 2.86
N GLN A 359 10.37 -11.34 1.95
CA GLN A 359 9.89 -12.72 2.12
C GLN A 359 10.63 -13.33 3.30
N TYR A 360 9.87 -13.76 4.30
CA TYR A 360 10.39 -14.31 5.54
C TYR A 360 10.00 -15.77 5.72
N ALA A 361 10.55 -16.42 6.75
CA ALA A 361 10.06 -17.74 7.15
C ALA A 361 8.61 -17.61 7.65
N GLU A 362 7.73 -18.48 7.15
CA GLU A 362 6.31 -18.47 7.50
C GLU A 362 6.11 -18.60 9.02
N TYR A 363 5.31 -17.69 9.59
CA TYR A 363 4.99 -17.70 11.01
C TYR A 363 3.54 -17.28 11.23
N TYR A 364 2.66 -18.27 11.36
CA TYR A 364 1.20 -18.10 11.41
C TYR A 364 0.70 -17.62 12.78
N THR A 365 1.16 -16.46 13.23
CA THR A 365 0.67 -15.81 14.45
C THR A 365 0.58 -14.30 14.27
N TYR A 366 -0.30 -13.64 15.01
CA TYR A 366 -0.42 -12.18 14.97
C TYR A 366 0.85 -11.44 15.41
N ALA A 367 1.65 -12.03 16.29
CA ALA A 367 2.88 -11.41 16.78
C ALA A 367 4.05 -11.70 15.83
N ALA A 368 4.87 -10.69 15.57
CA ALA A 368 6.12 -10.89 14.86
C ALA A 368 7.16 -11.58 15.76
N THR A 369 8.02 -12.38 15.16
CA THR A 369 9.14 -13.01 15.89
C THR A 369 10.20 -11.96 16.25
N ARG A 370 11.02 -12.26 17.27
CA ARG A 370 12.15 -11.39 17.63
C ARG A 370 13.14 -11.16 16.48
N GLN A 371 13.28 -12.11 15.55
CA GLN A 371 14.14 -11.94 14.38
C GLN A 371 13.46 -11.06 13.32
N GLN A 372 12.15 -11.19 13.08
CA GLN A 372 11.42 -10.27 12.23
C GLN A 372 11.57 -8.82 12.72
N HIS A 373 11.38 -8.57 14.03
CA HIS A 373 11.63 -7.24 14.62
C HIS A 373 13.03 -6.72 14.27
N ARG A 374 14.08 -7.50 14.58
CA ARG A 374 15.47 -7.10 14.29
C ARG A 374 15.72 -6.80 12.81
N ASP A 375 15.22 -7.65 11.92
CA ASP A 375 15.51 -7.57 10.50
C ASP A 375 14.73 -6.42 9.84
N PHE A 376 13.46 -6.22 10.21
CA PHE A 376 12.65 -5.10 9.74
C PHE A 376 13.18 -3.77 10.29
N ASP A 377 13.58 -3.73 11.55
CA ASP A 377 14.27 -2.58 12.14
C ASP A 377 15.54 -2.23 11.36
N ALA A 378 16.36 -3.22 11.00
CA ALA A 378 17.58 -2.98 10.22
C ALA A 378 17.30 -2.32 8.86
N LEU A 379 16.19 -2.67 8.20
CA LEU A 379 15.76 -2.03 6.95
C LEU A 379 15.26 -0.59 7.18
N ARG A 380 14.50 -0.35 8.25
CA ARG A 380 14.09 1.00 8.67
C ARG A 380 15.29 1.88 9.03
N GLU A 381 16.25 1.36 9.78
CA GLU A 381 17.48 2.06 10.16
C GLU A 381 18.41 2.31 8.96
N ALA A 382 18.33 1.49 7.90
CA ALA A 382 18.98 1.78 6.63
C ALA A 382 18.30 2.95 5.88
N GLY A 383 17.08 3.30 6.27
CA GLY A 383 16.33 4.47 5.83
C GLY A 383 15.04 4.15 5.07
N ALA A 384 14.59 2.89 5.04
CA ALA A 384 13.26 2.58 4.54
C ALA A 384 12.19 3.25 5.41
N VAL A 385 11.28 4.00 4.79
CA VAL A 385 10.18 4.68 5.51
C VAL A 385 8.97 3.75 5.69
N ILE A 386 8.89 2.69 4.89
CA ILE A 386 7.95 1.59 5.05
C ILE A 386 8.71 0.27 4.94
N VAL A 387 8.46 -0.66 5.85
CA VAL A 387 8.86 -2.07 5.70
C VAL A 387 7.64 -2.95 5.80
N SER A 388 7.37 -3.72 4.75
CA SER A 388 6.16 -4.51 4.60
C SER A 388 6.49 -6.00 4.47
N GLY A 389 5.90 -6.82 5.34
CA GLY A 389 5.93 -8.28 5.27
C GLY A 389 4.81 -8.81 4.37
N SER A 390 4.72 -8.34 3.13
CA SER A 390 3.71 -8.73 2.14
C SER A 390 3.58 -10.24 1.92
N GLN A 391 4.57 -11.04 2.36
CA GLN A 391 4.62 -12.49 2.26
C GLN A 391 4.35 -13.26 3.57
N GLY A 392 3.84 -12.59 4.60
CA GLY A 392 3.66 -13.20 5.93
C GLY A 392 2.59 -14.30 6.02
N HIS A 393 1.76 -14.50 4.98
CA HIS A 393 0.56 -15.37 4.92
C HIS A 393 -0.45 -15.21 6.07
N HIS A 394 -0.20 -14.33 7.04
CA HIS A 394 -1.01 -14.09 8.21
C HIS A 394 -1.00 -12.58 8.49
N ALA A 395 -2.13 -12.02 8.91
CA ALA A 395 -2.18 -10.66 9.43
C ALA A 395 -1.30 -10.56 10.69
N GLN A 396 -0.31 -9.67 10.72
CA GLN A 396 0.60 -9.50 11.86
C GLN A 396 0.63 -8.05 12.35
N GLY A 397 1.25 -7.84 13.50
CA GLY A 397 1.33 -6.52 14.15
C GLY A 397 2.10 -5.46 13.36
N PHE A 398 2.21 -4.31 14.00
CA PHE A 398 2.81 -3.08 13.47
C PHE A 398 3.96 -2.60 14.35
N ASP A 399 4.77 -1.71 13.82
CA ASP A 399 5.62 -0.82 14.61
C ASP A 399 5.74 0.52 13.87
N VAL A 400 5.34 1.61 14.53
CA VAL A 400 5.41 2.96 13.98
C VAL A 400 6.22 3.87 14.90
N ASN A 401 7.13 4.65 14.30
CA ASN A 401 7.90 5.68 14.97
C ASN A 401 8.23 6.84 14.01
N GLU A 402 9.07 7.78 14.44
CA GLU A 402 9.48 8.94 13.64
C GLU A 402 10.24 8.59 12.35
N LYS A 403 10.77 7.36 12.23
CA LYS A 403 11.52 6.91 11.06
C LYS A 403 10.62 6.27 10.01
N GLY A 404 9.43 5.81 10.37
CA GLY A 404 8.51 5.20 9.43
C GLY A 404 7.56 4.18 10.04
N PHE A 405 7.02 3.33 9.17
CA PHE A 405 5.97 2.36 9.47
C PHE A 405 6.40 0.94 9.09
N LEU A 406 6.23 0.01 10.01
CA LEU A 406 6.44 -1.42 9.80
C LEU A 406 5.10 -2.15 9.92
N HIS A 407 4.82 -3.04 8.98
CA HIS A 407 3.73 -3.99 9.08
C HIS A 407 4.30 -5.39 8.78
N TYR A 408 4.32 -6.25 9.80
CA TYR A 408 5.08 -7.50 9.75
C TYR A 408 4.45 -8.57 8.84
N GLY A 409 3.16 -8.43 8.51
CA GLY A 409 2.42 -9.40 7.71
C GLY A 409 1.07 -8.86 7.27
N LEU A 410 0.90 -8.57 5.98
CA LEU A 410 -0.37 -8.08 5.45
C LEU A 410 -1.44 -9.20 5.33
N GLY A 411 -1.04 -10.47 5.45
CA GLY A 411 -1.90 -11.63 5.22
C GLY A 411 -1.87 -12.14 3.79
N ASN A 412 -2.67 -13.17 3.53
CA ASN A 412 -2.95 -13.60 2.16
C ASN A 412 -3.83 -12.58 1.46
N PHE A 413 -3.70 -12.39 0.15
CA PHE A 413 -4.57 -11.50 -0.61
C PHE A 413 -5.36 -12.29 -1.66
N PHE A 414 -4.73 -12.67 -2.77
CA PHE A 414 -5.27 -13.62 -3.74
C PHE A 414 -4.63 -14.99 -3.55
N PHE A 415 -4.85 -15.55 -2.36
CA PHE A 415 -4.37 -16.87 -1.95
C PHE A 415 -5.23 -17.45 -0.79
N GLY A 416 -6.52 -17.57 -1.05
CA GLY A 416 -7.54 -17.72 0.00
C GLY A 416 -7.79 -19.10 0.57
N ASP A 417 -7.04 -20.13 0.17
CA ASP A 417 -7.36 -21.53 0.50
C ASP A 417 -6.64 -22.06 1.75
N GLN A 418 -5.85 -21.22 2.43
CA GLN A 418 -5.24 -21.53 3.73
C GLN A 418 -6.23 -21.36 4.89
N THR A 419 -7.29 -22.16 4.92
CA THR A 419 -8.41 -21.99 5.88
C THR A 419 -8.16 -22.58 7.27
N PHE A 420 -6.91 -22.88 7.64
CA PHE A 420 -6.59 -23.55 8.91
C PHE A 420 -6.47 -22.60 10.11
N SER A 421 -6.41 -21.28 9.89
CA SER A 421 -6.50 -20.27 10.95
C SER A 421 -7.35 -19.08 10.49
N LYS A 422 -7.83 -18.28 11.45
CA LYS A 422 -8.55 -17.03 11.16
C LYS A 422 -7.63 -16.01 10.49
N GLY A 423 -6.42 -15.83 11.02
CA GLY A 423 -5.51 -14.79 10.56
C GLY A 423 -4.88 -15.03 9.19
N THR A 424 -4.92 -16.25 8.64
CA THR A 424 -4.59 -16.54 7.23
C THR A 424 -5.69 -16.14 6.24
N LEU A 425 -6.89 -15.86 6.75
CA LEU A 425 -8.02 -15.32 5.97
C LEU A 425 -8.22 -13.83 6.21
N GLN A 426 -7.49 -13.21 7.12
CA GLN A 426 -7.52 -11.77 7.34
C GLN A 426 -6.44 -11.10 6.50
N THR A 427 -6.80 -10.03 5.82
CA THR A 427 -5.90 -9.35 4.89
C THR A 427 -6.02 -7.85 4.94
N PHE A 428 -4.93 -7.20 4.52
CA PHE A 428 -4.81 -5.76 4.42
C PHE A 428 -4.52 -5.33 2.98
N VAL A 429 -5.09 -4.19 2.61
CA VAL A 429 -4.52 -3.30 1.61
C VAL A 429 -4.08 -2.04 2.35
N ASP A 430 -2.78 -1.87 2.52
CA ASP A 430 -2.22 -0.68 3.17
C ASP A 430 -2.09 0.43 2.15
N ARG A 431 -2.85 1.52 2.31
CA ARG A 431 -2.78 2.69 1.44
C ARG A 431 -1.87 3.74 2.07
N HIS A 432 -0.62 3.76 1.65
CA HIS A 432 0.39 4.70 2.11
C HIS A 432 0.27 6.03 1.37
N VAL A 433 0.35 7.13 2.11
CA VAL A 433 0.25 8.48 1.57
C VAL A 433 1.58 9.21 1.70
N PHE A 434 2.02 9.77 0.58
CA PHE A 434 3.16 10.66 0.49
C PHE A 434 2.71 12.06 0.11
N TYR A 435 3.37 13.06 0.66
CA TYR A 435 3.08 14.46 0.37
C TYR A 435 4.36 15.28 0.36
N ASP A 436 4.65 15.94 -0.75
CA ASP A 436 5.81 16.83 -0.89
C ASP A 436 7.15 16.17 -0.50
N GLY A 437 7.34 14.91 -0.92
CA GLY A 437 8.54 14.13 -0.64
C GLY A 437 8.60 13.52 0.77
N ARG A 438 7.54 13.66 1.59
CA ARG A 438 7.45 13.09 2.95
C ARG A 438 6.45 11.94 3.01
N TYR A 439 6.68 10.99 3.89
CA TYR A 439 5.69 9.95 4.24
C TYR A 439 4.73 10.52 5.28
N LEU A 440 3.44 10.58 4.94
CA LEU A 440 2.41 11.28 5.70
C LEU A 440 1.64 10.34 6.63
N GLY A 441 1.40 9.10 6.21
CA GLY A 441 0.67 8.11 7.00
C GLY A 441 0.10 6.98 6.16
N VAL A 442 -0.72 6.14 6.79
CA VAL A 442 -1.35 4.97 6.16
C VAL A 442 -2.85 4.92 6.46
N ASP A 443 -3.63 4.59 5.45
CA ASP A 443 -5.04 4.18 5.55
C ASP A 443 -5.10 2.65 5.41
N LEU A 444 -5.31 1.97 6.54
CA LEU A 444 -5.36 0.51 6.61
C LEU A 444 -6.72 0.01 6.11
N ARG A 445 -6.81 -0.66 4.97
CA ARG A 445 -8.05 -1.31 4.51
C ARG A 445 -8.03 -2.78 4.86
N THR A 446 -9.04 -3.25 5.60
CA THR A 446 -9.11 -4.63 6.08
C THR A 446 -10.19 -5.41 5.37
N ALA A 447 -9.85 -6.62 4.93
CA ALA A 447 -10.78 -7.55 4.32
C ALA A 447 -10.65 -8.95 4.93
N PHE A 448 -11.73 -9.73 4.86
CA PHE A 448 -11.73 -11.14 5.16
C PHE A 448 -11.84 -11.92 3.84
N ILE A 449 -11.01 -12.94 3.65
CA ILE A 449 -11.06 -13.77 2.46
C ILE A 449 -12.20 -14.77 2.62
N GLU A 450 -13.20 -14.60 1.77
CA GLU A 450 -14.33 -15.50 1.65
C GLU A 450 -14.12 -16.47 0.49
N ASP A 451 -14.90 -17.55 0.51
CA ASP A 451 -15.01 -18.57 -0.55
C ASP A 451 -13.70 -19.14 -1.13
N ASN A 452 -12.60 -19.03 -0.39
CA ASN A 452 -11.22 -19.40 -0.75
C ASN A 452 -10.56 -18.49 -1.81
N SER A 453 -11.16 -17.33 -2.14
CA SER A 453 -10.65 -16.52 -3.24
C SER A 453 -10.79 -15.01 -3.10
N GLN A 454 -11.91 -14.52 -2.57
CA GLN A 454 -12.27 -13.11 -2.66
C GLN A 454 -12.07 -12.41 -1.31
N PRO A 455 -11.16 -11.44 -1.20
CA PRO A 455 -11.16 -10.53 -0.07
C PRO A 455 -12.41 -9.65 -0.12
N VAL A 456 -13.21 -9.70 0.94
CA VAL A 456 -14.41 -8.88 1.13
C VAL A 456 -14.15 -7.88 2.27
N PRO A 457 -14.47 -6.58 2.12
CA PRO A 457 -14.29 -5.61 3.18
C PRO A 457 -14.90 -6.05 4.51
N MET A 458 -14.12 -5.98 5.58
CA MET A 458 -14.63 -6.26 6.92
C MET A 458 -15.66 -5.22 7.33
N ASN A 459 -16.68 -5.65 8.07
CA ASN A 459 -17.54 -4.72 8.79
C ASN A 459 -16.80 -4.07 9.97
N GLU A 460 -17.41 -3.06 10.58
CA GLU A 460 -16.80 -2.28 11.67
C GLU A 460 -16.40 -3.16 12.87
N ALA A 461 -17.21 -4.15 13.23
CA ALA A 461 -16.93 -5.03 14.38
C ALA A 461 -15.76 -6.00 14.10
N GLU A 462 -15.73 -6.62 12.93
CA GLU A 462 -14.65 -7.52 12.48
C GLU A 462 -13.32 -6.78 12.40
N ARG A 463 -13.34 -5.59 11.80
CA ARG A 463 -12.18 -4.71 11.71
C ARG A 463 -11.70 -4.29 13.10
N ALA A 464 -12.60 -3.86 13.97
CA ALA A 464 -12.26 -3.46 15.33
C ALA A 464 -11.64 -4.61 16.13
N GLU A 465 -12.16 -5.83 15.98
CA GLU A 465 -11.57 -7.03 16.59
C GLU A 465 -10.14 -7.24 16.10
N LEU A 466 -9.91 -7.25 14.78
CA LEU A 466 -8.59 -7.44 14.19
C LEU A 466 -7.61 -6.36 14.66
N LEU A 467 -7.96 -5.08 14.57
CA LEU A 467 -7.07 -3.99 14.95
C LEU A 467 -6.74 -4.01 16.46
N ARG A 468 -7.70 -4.31 17.34
CA ARG A 468 -7.42 -4.50 18.78
C ARG A 468 -6.43 -5.64 19.01
N THR A 469 -6.60 -6.76 18.31
CA THR A 469 -5.65 -7.88 18.40
C THR A 469 -4.25 -7.45 17.96
N LEU A 470 -4.14 -6.80 16.79
CA LEU A 470 -2.84 -6.39 16.25
C LEU A 470 -2.16 -5.30 17.08
N PHE A 471 -2.89 -4.28 17.55
CA PHE A 471 -2.33 -3.25 18.42
C PHE A 471 -1.81 -3.83 19.74
N LYS A 472 -2.56 -4.76 20.35
CA LYS A 472 -2.12 -5.44 21.57
C LYS A 472 -0.81 -6.21 21.37
N VAL A 473 -0.67 -7.00 20.30
CA VAL A 473 0.59 -7.74 20.05
C VAL A 473 1.74 -6.83 19.60
N SER A 474 1.43 -5.61 19.15
CA SER A 474 2.40 -4.57 18.81
C SER A 474 2.87 -3.75 20.03
N GLY A 475 2.29 -4.00 21.21
CA GLY A 475 2.64 -3.31 22.45
C GLY A 475 1.96 -1.95 22.65
N TYR A 476 0.81 -1.72 22.02
CA TYR A 476 0.01 -0.50 22.17
C TYR A 476 -1.16 -0.63 23.16
#